data_AF-A0A7X9PG34-F1
#
_entry.id   AF-A0A7X9PG34-F1
#
_cell.length_a   1.000
_cell.length_b   1.000
_cell.length_c   1.000
_cell.angle_alpha   90.00
_cell.angle_beta   90.00
_cell.angle_gamma   90.00
#
_symmetry.space_group_name_H-M   'P 1'
#
loop_
_entity.id
_entity.type
_entity.pdbx_description
1 polymer ?
#
loop_
_entity_poly.entity_id
_entity_poly.type
_entity_poly.pdbx_seq_one_letter_code
_entity_poly.pdbx_strand_id
1 'polypeptide(L)'
;MVRMIVLLFFAAIVCLAILERKTDVFRKDKMSILIVAFLLLAAISFFFSQDISRSLRKMLFLLSLFPVYFVALFFFSQKENTRKILAALVFGASLAAFVAIVQFAAQFFVGIDSVYAFFAKQASFFLGNSFSKTVLAHPSWLVNSSGITYMRAFAFFPDPHMFSYYMGMLIPFSIALWTTSSSYKKLFFVSSSLLIIADILSFTRGSYVALISGCLMALPFATKHAAKRLIFAATFLSILFFAIPHSPISQRFASSFNPDEGSNTERMNNWQQALSIIVANPMGIGIGNYSLAINPNVAYRTPIYAHNLYLDIAAELGVAAVAIFIAILYLTFSNFIKAGKENALFVAGISSMTIFAVHSLVETPLYSVHVLTLFLIIAAFAAASQKYEKTADN
;
A
#
# COMPACT_ATOMS: atom_id res chain seq x y z
N MET A 1 -5.65 -19.12 4.23
CA MET A 1 -5.86 -18.93 5.68
C MET A 1 -6.25 -17.48 6.02
N VAL A 2 -5.39 -16.48 5.84
CA VAL A 2 -5.68 -15.06 6.20
C VAL A 2 -7.00 -14.52 5.62
N ARG A 3 -7.28 -14.76 4.33
CA ARG A 3 -8.53 -14.29 3.69
C ARG A 3 -9.80 -14.94 4.27
N MET A 4 -9.70 -16.18 4.76
CA MET A 4 -10.82 -16.84 5.42
C MET A 4 -11.06 -16.27 6.82
N ILE A 5 -9.98 -15.91 7.53
CA ILE A 5 -10.07 -15.24 8.84
C ILE A 5 -10.80 -13.91 8.70
N VAL A 6 -10.48 -13.10 7.69
CA VAL A 6 -11.19 -11.84 7.41
C VAL A 6 -12.70 -12.07 7.25
N LEU A 7 -13.08 -13.06 6.44
CA LEU A 7 -14.49 -13.38 6.21
C LEU A 7 -15.18 -13.89 7.48
N LEU A 8 -14.50 -14.70 8.30
CA LEU A 8 -15.03 -15.17 9.58
C LEU A 8 -15.21 -14.03 10.59
N PHE A 9 -14.24 -13.13 10.71
CA PHE A 9 -14.36 -11.94 11.57
C PHE A 9 -15.48 -11.02 11.10
N PHE A 10 -15.59 -10.79 9.79
CA PHE A 10 -16.68 -10.01 9.23
C PHE A 10 -18.04 -10.67 9.50
N ALA A 11 -18.16 -11.97 9.26
CA ALA A 11 -19.37 -12.72 9.57
C ALA A 11 -19.72 -12.65 11.07
N ALA A 12 -18.75 -12.82 11.96
CA ALA A 12 -18.95 -12.68 13.40
C ALA A 12 -19.43 -11.27 13.79
N ILE A 13 -18.84 -10.22 13.21
CA ILE A 13 -19.26 -8.83 13.46
C ILE A 13 -20.67 -8.59 12.93
N VAL A 14 -21.01 -9.09 11.74
CA VAL A 14 -22.37 -9.00 11.20
C VAL A 14 -23.36 -9.77 12.08
N CYS A 15 -23.02 -10.98 12.55
CA CYS A 15 -23.85 -11.74 13.48
C CYS A 15 -24.06 -11.00 14.80
N LEU A 16 -23.00 -10.45 15.40
CA LEU A 16 -23.09 -9.63 16.61
C LEU A 16 -23.95 -8.38 16.39
N ALA A 17 -23.80 -7.71 15.24
CA ALA A 17 -24.61 -6.56 14.87
C ALA A 17 -26.10 -6.89 14.81
N ILE A 18 -26.43 -8.04 14.19
CA ILE A 18 -27.81 -8.53 14.06
C ILE A 18 -28.37 -8.91 15.44
N LEU A 19 -27.60 -9.65 16.25
CA LEU A 19 -28.00 -10.10 17.59
C LEU A 19 -28.23 -8.91 18.54
N GLU A 20 -27.38 -7.88 18.49
CA GLU A 20 -27.50 -6.68 19.31
C GLU A 20 -28.48 -5.63 18.74
N ARG A 21 -29.16 -5.93 17.62
CA ARG A 21 -30.00 -4.99 16.84
C ARG A 21 -29.29 -3.66 16.49
N LYS A 22 -27.96 -3.68 16.41
CA LYS A 22 -27.15 -2.52 16.01
C LYS A 22 -27.12 -2.45 14.49
N THR A 23 -27.95 -1.58 13.91
CA THR A 23 -27.99 -1.31 12.47
C THR A 23 -26.77 -0.52 11.97
N ASP A 24 -25.96 0.03 12.88
CA ASP A 24 -24.83 0.92 12.59
C ASP A 24 -23.57 0.22 12.01
N VAL A 25 -23.53 -1.12 11.97
CA VAL A 25 -22.38 -1.86 11.41
C VAL A 25 -22.22 -1.63 9.90
N PHE A 26 -23.34 -1.49 9.19
CA PHE A 26 -23.36 -1.00 7.81
C PHE A 26 -23.73 0.48 7.82
N ARG A 27 -22.79 1.31 8.27
CA ARG A 27 -22.95 2.76 8.19
C ARG A 27 -23.21 3.13 6.72
N LYS A 28 -24.39 3.68 6.42
CA LYS A 28 -24.74 4.19 5.08
C LYS A 28 -24.05 5.54 4.82
N ASP A 29 -22.75 5.61 5.07
CA ASP A 29 -21.97 6.78 4.75
C ASP A 29 -21.49 6.75 3.30
N LYS A 30 -21.09 7.92 2.78
CA LYS A 30 -20.69 8.09 1.39
C LYS A 30 -19.55 7.15 0.99
N MET A 31 -18.62 6.85 1.89
CA MET A 31 -17.48 5.98 1.59
C MET A 31 -17.93 4.53 1.40
N SER A 32 -18.79 4.04 2.29
CA SER A 32 -19.38 2.70 2.18
C SER A 32 -20.13 2.51 0.86
N ILE A 33 -20.88 3.53 0.40
CA ILE A 33 -21.58 3.51 -0.89
C ILE A 33 -20.58 3.43 -2.06
N LEU A 34 -19.52 4.25 -2.05
CA LEU A 34 -18.51 4.24 -3.11
C LEU A 34 -17.76 2.91 -3.19
N ILE A 35 -17.44 2.30 -2.04
CA ILE A 35 -16.82 0.97 -1.98
C ILE A 35 -17.72 -0.09 -2.60
N VAL A 36 -19.02 -0.10 -2.25
CA VAL A 36 -19.98 -1.03 -2.84
C VAL A 36 -20.13 -0.78 -4.34
N ALA A 37 -20.21 0.48 -4.77
CA ALA A 37 -20.26 0.84 -6.18
C ALA A 37 -19.03 0.37 -6.96
N PHE A 38 -17.83 0.50 -6.39
CA PHE A 38 -16.59 -0.01 -6.99
C PHE A 38 -16.64 -1.55 -7.17
N LEU A 39 -17.10 -2.27 -6.15
CA LEU A 39 -17.27 -3.73 -6.23
C LEU A 39 -18.35 -4.14 -7.23
N LEU A 40 -19.43 -3.38 -7.36
CA LEU A 40 -20.47 -3.62 -8.36
C LEU A 40 -19.93 -3.39 -9.78
N LEU A 41 -19.14 -2.34 -10.02
CA LEU A 41 -18.49 -2.12 -11.31
C LEU A 41 -17.47 -3.23 -11.61
N ALA A 42 -16.73 -3.70 -10.60
CA ALA A 42 -15.87 -4.87 -10.74
C ALA A 42 -16.66 -6.13 -11.12
N ALA A 43 -17.85 -6.33 -10.54
CA ALA A 43 -18.74 -7.43 -10.90
C ALA A 43 -19.32 -7.26 -12.31
N ILE A 44 -19.69 -6.05 -12.73
CA ILE A 44 -20.22 -5.78 -14.07
C ILE A 44 -19.12 -6.01 -15.13
N SER A 45 -17.86 -5.70 -14.82
CA SER A 45 -16.74 -5.97 -15.73
C SER A 45 -16.65 -7.45 -16.15
N PHE A 46 -17.22 -8.36 -15.36
CA PHE A 46 -17.29 -9.79 -15.65
C PHE A 46 -17.93 -10.10 -17.00
N PHE A 47 -18.94 -9.32 -17.42
CA PHE A 47 -19.62 -9.48 -18.70
C PHE A 47 -18.73 -9.21 -19.92
N PHE A 48 -17.59 -8.54 -19.73
CA PHE A 48 -16.62 -8.23 -20.79
C PHE A 48 -15.38 -9.14 -20.73
N SER A 49 -15.36 -10.15 -19.86
CA SER A 49 -14.20 -11.01 -19.62
C SER A 49 -14.01 -12.06 -20.71
N GLN A 50 -12.79 -12.17 -21.24
CA GLN A 50 -12.41 -13.28 -22.13
C GLN A 50 -12.27 -14.60 -21.35
N ASP A 51 -11.66 -14.57 -20.15
CA ASP A 51 -11.51 -15.71 -19.25
C ASP A 51 -12.26 -15.48 -17.93
N ILE A 52 -13.46 -16.03 -17.87
CA ILE A 52 -14.39 -16.00 -16.74
C ILE A 52 -13.76 -16.57 -15.46
N SER A 53 -12.90 -17.59 -15.56
CA SER A 53 -12.25 -18.22 -14.39
C SER A 53 -11.23 -17.27 -13.75
N ARG A 54 -10.47 -16.53 -14.55
CA ARG A 54 -9.56 -15.48 -14.03
C ARG A 54 -10.34 -14.38 -13.32
N SER A 55 -11.45 -13.95 -13.93
CA SER A 55 -12.33 -12.92 -13.37
C SER A 55 -12.92 -13.36 -12.04
N LEU A 56 -13.43 -14.59 -11.96
CA LEU A 56 -14.01 -15.13 -10.74
C LEU A 56 -12.98 -15.17 -9.61
N ARG A 57 -11.74 -15.60 -9.89
CA ARG A 57 -10.67 -15.65 -8.88
C ARG A 57 -10.27 -14.27 -8.37
N LYS A 58 -10.15 -13.27 -9.24
CA LYS A 58 -9.85 -11.89 -8.83
C LYS A 58 -11.04 -11.23 -8.12
N MET A 59 -12.26 -11.50 -8.53
CA MET A 59 -13.47 -11.02 -7.85
C MET A 59 -13.58 -11.60 -6.44
N LEU A 60 -13.40 -12.91 -6.28
CA LEU A 60 -13.36 -13.57 -4.97
C LEU A 60 -12.22 -13.03 -4.09
N PHE A 61 -11.08 -12.65 -4.69
CA PHE A 61 -10.02 -11.96 -3.96
C PHE A 61 -10.53 -10.63 -3.37
N LEU A 62 -11.15 -9.76 -4.18
CA LEU A 62 -11.66 -8.47 -3.70
C LEU A 62 -12.75 -8.67 -2.64
N LEU A 63 -13.73 -9.54 -2.89
CA LEU A 63 -14.80 -9.85 -1.95
C LEU A 63 -14.28 -10.43 -0.62
N SER A 64 -13.11 -11.07 -0.62
CA SER A 64 -12.49 -11.58 0.61
C SER A 64 -11.73 -10.54 1.44
N LEU A 65 -11.38 -9.37 0.85
CA LEU A 65 -10.60 -8.33 1.54
C LEU A 65 -11.38 -7.05 1.82
N PHE A 66 -12.27 -6.63 0.93
CA PHE A 66 -13.11 -5.45 1.15
C PHE A 66 -13.93 -5.46 2.45
N PRO A 67 -14.37 -6.62 2.99
CA PRO A 67 -14.97 -6.67 4.32
C PRO A 67 -14.12 -6.09 5.46
N VAL A 68 -12.78 -6.07 5.31
CA VAL A 68 -11.86 -5.44 6.27
C VAL A 68 -12.22 -3.98 6.52
N TYR A 69 -12.68 -3.25 5.50
CA TYR A 69 -13.09 -1.85 5.67
C TYR A 69 -14.19 -1.71 6.73
N PHE A 70 -15.24 -2.54 6.64
CA PHE A 70 -16.36 -2.47 7.58
C PHE A 70 -15.96 -2.91 8.99
N VAL A 71 -15.12 -3.94 9.09
CA VAL A 71 -14.54 -4.39 10.37
C VAL A 71 -13.72 -3.27 11.01
N ALA A 72 -12.83 -2.64 10.24
CA ALA A 72 -12.00 -1.54 10.72
C ALA A 72 -12.86 -0.33 11.12
N LEU A 73 -13.89 0.01 10.32
CA LEU A 73 -14.79 1.13 10.59
C LEU A 73 -15.54 0.95 11.91
N PHE A 74 -15.98 -0.27 12.21
CA PHE A 74 -16.62 -0.60 13.47
C PHE A 74 -15.71 -0.31 14.67
N PHE A 75 -14.44 -0.73 14.62
CA PHE A 75 -13.50 -0.49 15.71
C PHE A 75 -13.04 0.97 15.80
N PHE A 76 -12.78 1.65 14.67
CA PHE A 76 -12.40 3.07 14.66
C PHE A 76 -13.53 4.01 15.07
N SER A 77 -14.79 3.56 14.97
CA SER A 77 -15.93 4.31 15.49
C SER A 77 -15.90 4.49 17.01
N GLN A 78 -15.07 3.72 17.72
CA GLN A 78 -14.82 3.86 19.15
C GLN A 78 -13.48 4.60 19.35
N LYS A 79 -13.54 5.88 19.76
CA LYS A 79 -12.36 6.78 19.78
C LYS A 79 -11.17 6.22 20.55
N GLU A 80 -11.41 5.47 21.62
CA GLU A 80 -10.39 4.84 22.47
C GLU A 80 -9.55 3.78 21.75
N ASN A 81 -10.09 3.16 20.69
CA ASN A 81 -9.42 2.10 19.95
C ASN A 81 -8.48 2.66 18.87
N THR A 82 -8.71 3.87 18.36
CA THR A 82 -7.94 4.46 17.26
C THR A 82 -6.44 4.39 17.50
N ARG A 83 -5.98 4.85 18.67
CA ARG A 83 -4.53 4.83 18.99
C ARG A 83 -3.99 3.40 19.13
N LYS A 84 -4.76 2.48 19.72
CA LYS A 84 -4.37 1.08 19.91
C LYS A 84 -4.22 0.35 18.56
N ILE A 85 -5.17 0.55 17.64
CA ILE A 85 -5.15 -0.06 16.30
C ILE A 85 -3.94 0.47 15.51
N LEU A 86 -3.74 1.79 15.46
CA LEU A 86 -2.59 2.38 14.75
C LEU A 86 -1.26 1.93 15.36
N ALA A 87 -1.17 1.85 16.70
CA ALA A 87 0.02 1.34 17.37
C ALA A 87 0.27 -0.15 17.06
N ALA A 88 -0.76 -0.97 16.97
CA ALA A 88 -0.64 -2.38 16.60
C ALA A 88 -0.15 -2.55 15.15
N LEU A 89 -0.66 -1.74 14.21
CA LEU A 89 -0.18 -1.72 12.83
C LEU A 89 1.30 -1.32 12.75
N VAL A 90 1.68 -0.24 13.44
CA VAL A 90 3.08 0.23 13.49
C VAL A 90 3.99 -0.81 14.15
N PHE A 91 3.54 -1.47 15.22
CA PHE A 91 4.30 -2.53 15.87
C PHE A 91 4.51 -3.73 14.93
N GLY A 92 3.46 -4.20 14.26
CA GLY A 92 3.57 -5.27 13.26
C GLY A 92 4.51 -4.92 12.12
N ALA A 93 4.43 -3.68 11.60
CA ALA A 93 5.37 -3.18 10.61
C ALA A 93 6.80 -3.09 11.14
N SER A 94 6.99 -2.74 12.41
CA SER A 94 8.31 -2.66 13.05
C SER A 94 8.98 -4.02 13.13
N LEU A 95 8.22 -5.07 13.45
CA LEU A 95 8.72 -6.45 13.42
C LEU A 95 9.13 -6.87 12.01
N ALA A 96 8.29 -6.58 11.01
CA ALA A 96 8.62 -6.86 9.61
C ALA A 96 9.86 -6.08 9.15
N ALA A 97 9.97 -4.81 9.52
CA ALA A 97 11.12 -3.96 9.22
C ALA A 97 12.41 -4.49 9.87
N PHE A 98 12.34 -4.90 11.13
CA PHE A 98 13.47 -5.52 11.82
C PHE A 98 13.94 -6.79 11.11
N VAL A 99 13.02 -7.70 10.76
CA VAL A 99 13.35 -8.91 9.98
C VAL A 99 13.97 -8.55 8.63
N ALA A 100 13.46 -7.52 7.95
CA ALA A 100 13.98 -7.09 6.65
C ALA A 100 15.40 -6.50 6.76
N ILE A 101 15.70 -5.76 7.83
CA ILE A 101 17.04 -5.22 8.09
C ILE A 101 18.02 -6.35 8.43
N VAL A 102 17.60 -7.33 9.24
CA VAL A 102 18.42 -8.52 9.53
C VAL A 102 18.65 -9.34 8.27
N GLN A 103 17.62 -9.56 7.45
CA GLN A 103 17.73 -10.19 6.14
C GLN A 103 18.76 -9.47 5.26
N PHE A 104 18.66 -8.15 5.17
CA PHE A 104 19.58 -7.33 4.40
C PHE A 104 21.01 -7.45 4.94
N ALA A 105 21.22 -7.38 6.25
CA ALA A 105 22.55 -7.46 6.85
C ALA A 105 23.19 -8.85 6.69
N ALA A 106 22.40 -9.92 6.80
CA ALA A 106 22.88 -11.30 6.73
C ALA A 106 23.63 -11.61 5.42
N GLN A 107 23.25 -10.97 4.30
CA GLN A 107 23.88 -11.20 3.01
C GLN A 107 25.40 -10.91 3.01
N PHE A 108 25.86 -10.01 3.88
CA PHE A 108 27.27 -9.63 3.99
C PHE A 108 28.09 -10.60 4.86
N PHE A 109 27.44 -11.48 5.62
CA PHE A 109 28.11 -12.45 6.50
C PHE A 109 28.06 -13.87 5.95
N VAL A 110 26.93 -14.27 5.36
CA VAL A 110 26.70 -15.66 4.90
C VAL A 110 26.49 -15.78 3.38
N GLY A 111 26.56 -14.66 2.65
CA GLY A 111 26.38 -14.59 1.20
C GLY A 111 24.91 -14.51 0.76
N ILE A 112 24.69 -13.91 -0.42
CA ILE A 112 23.36 -13.69 -0.99
C ILE A 112 22.62 -15.01 -1.23
N ASP A 113 23.30 -16.03 -1.78
CA ASP A 113 22.68 -17.31 -2.14
C ASP A 113 22.10 -18.03 -0.91
N SER A 114 22.82 -18.02 0.22
CA SER A 114 22.37 -18.62 1.47
C SER A 114 21.12 -17.93 2.01
N VAL A 115 21.10 -16.59 1.99
CA VAL A 115 19.93 -15.81 2.44
C VAL A 115 18.76 -16.03 1.49
N TYR A 116 19.01 -16.02 0.18
CA TYR A 116 17.99 -16.29 -0.83
C TYR A 116 17.35 -17.66 -0.63
N ALA A 117 18.16 -18.72 -0.48
CA ALA A 117 17.69 -20.09 -0.30
C ALA A 117 16.84 -20.24 0.98
N PHE A 118 17.23 -19.57 2.07
CA PHE A 118 16.43 -19.51 3.29
C PHE A 118 15.05 -18.90 2.99
N PHE A 119 14.98 -17.65 2.54
CA PHE A 119 13.69 -17.00 2.30
C PHE A 119 12.83 -17.71 1.24
N ALA A 120 13.44 -18.28 0.21
CA ALA A 120 12.75 -19.08 -0.80
C ALA A 120 12.08 -20.32 -0.20
N LYS A 121 12.76 -21.02 0.71
CA LYS A 121 12.20 -22.19 1.43
C LYS A 121 11.01 -21.81 2.32
N GLN A 122 10.98 -20.58 2.84
CA GLN A 122 9.92 -20.09 3.73
C GLN A 122 8.75 -19.43 2.96
N ALA A 123 8.94 -19.05 1.70
CA ALA A 123 7.96 -18.30 0.91
C ALA A 123 6.56 -18.95 0.88
N SER A 124 6.49 -20.28 0.77
CA SER A 124 5.22 -21.03 0.73
C SER A 124 4.38 -20.87 1.99
N PHE A 125 5.01 -20.72 3.16
CA PHE A 125 4.29 -20.55 4.43
C PHE A 125 3.60 -19.18 4.49
N PHE A 126 4.31 -18.11 4.12
CA PHE A 126 3.81 -16.74 4.21
C PHE A 126 2.90 -16.35 3.04
N LEU A 127 3.23 -16.78 1.82
CA LEU A 127 2.55 -16.37 0.59
C LEU A 127 1.54 -17.41 0.09
N GLY A 128 1.64 -18.65 0.57
CA GLY A 128 0.91 -19.80 0.06
C GLY A 128 1.58 -20.45 -1.16
N ASN A 129 1.32 -21.74 -1.37
CA ASN A 129 2.00 -22.56 -2.39
C ASN A 129 1.88 -22.02 -3.82
N SER A 130 0.71 -21.56 -4.24
CA SER A 130 0.52 -21.09 -5.62
C SER A 130 1.15 -19.72 -5.86
N PHE A 131 1.17 -18.83 -4.86
CA PHE A 131 1.71 -17.47 -5.07
C PHE A 131 3.23 -17.44 -4.90
N SER A 132 3.77 -18.21 -3.95
CA SER A 132 5.23 -18.39 -3.80
C SER A 132 5.90 -18.92 -5.07
N LYS A 133 5.30 -19.90 -5.77
CA LYS A 133 5.81 -20.39 -7.07
C LYS A 133 5.96 -19.27 -8.09
N THR A 134 4.95 -18.39 -8.20
CA THR A 134 5.02 -17.22 -9.11
C THR A 134 6.11 -16.26 -8.70
N VAL A 135 6.22 -15.94 -7.40
CA VAL A 135 7.24 -15.02 -6.87
C VAL A 135 8.66 -15.56 -7.14
N LEU A 136 8.88 -16.87 -6.91
CA LEU A 136 10.18 -17.50 -7.13
C LEU A 136 10.51 -17.70 -8.62
N ALA A 137 9.50 -17.75 -9.49
CA ALA A 137 9.68 -17.77 -10.95
C ALA A 137 10.00 -16.38 -11.53
N HIS A 138 9.58 -15.30 -10.86
CA HIS A 138 9.80 -13.91 -11.28
C HIS A 138 10.30 -13.05 -10.10
N PRO A 139 11.47 -13.37 -9.52
CA PRO A 139 11.93 -12.70 -8.31
C PRO A 139 12.44 -11.30 -8.62
N SER A 140 11.98 -10.31 -7.84
CA SER A 140 12.51 -8.94 -7.83
C SER A 140 13.34 -8.64 -6.58
N TRP A 141 13.80 -9.70 -5.90
CA TRP A 141 14.49 -9.65 -4.61
C TRP A 141 15.92 -9.12 -4.69
N LEU A 142 16.53 -9.16 -5.88
CA LEU A 142 17.89 -8.67 -6.11
C LEU A 142 17.85 -7.35 -6.88
N VAL A 143 18.85 -6.49 -6.63
CA VAL A 143 19.10 -5.27 -7.39
C VAL A 143 20.58 -5.22 -7.76
N ASN A 144 20.88 -4.89 -9.01
CA ASN A 144 22.23 -4.54 -9.41
C ASN A 144 22.38 -3.01 -9.33
N SER A 145 23.41 -2.54 -8.63
CA SER A 145 23.78 -1.12 -8.57
C SER A 145 25.27 -1.01 -8.85
N SER A 146 25.62 -0.37 -9.97
CA SER A 146 27.00 -0.21 -10.44
C SER A 146 27.82 -1.50 -10.48
N GLY A 147 27.22 -2.57 -11.00
CA GLY A 147 27.90 -3.86 -11.17
C GLY A 147 27.91 -4.73 -9.91
N ILE A 148 27.48 -4.22 -8.74
CA ILE A 148 27.35 -5.01 -7.52
C ILE A 148 25.89 -5.39 -7.33
N THR A 149 25.63 -6.68 -7.13
CA THR A 149 24.31 -7.21 -6.83
C THR A 149 24.09 -7.24 -5.33
N TYR A 150 22.97 -6.69 -4.88
CA TYR A 150 22.51 -6.71 -3.50
C TYR A 150 21.14 -7.39 -3.40
N MET A 151 20.92 -8.11 -2.31
CA MET A 151 19.58 -8.53 -1.89
C MET A 151 18.86 -7.33 -1.27
N ARG A 152 17.67 -7.03 -1.78
CA ARG A 152 16.81 -5.93 -1.31
C ARG A 152 16.11 -6.34 -0.02
N ALA A 153 15.79 -5.39 0.85
CA ALA A 153 15.00 -5.65 2.05
C ALA A 153 13.51 -5.87 1.68
N PHE A 154 12.96 -7.03 2.05
CA PHE A 154 11.53 -7.35 1.85
C PHE A 154 10.91 -8.22 2.96
N ALA A 155 11.71 -8.76 3.88
CA ALA A 155 11.26 -9.74 4.89
C ALA A 155 10.47 -10.90 4.27
N PHE A 156 9.17 -11.00 4.57
CA PHE A 156 8.28 -12.06 4.06
C PHE A 156 7.23 -11.55 3.07
N PHE A 157 7.41 -10.34 2.56
CA PHE A 157 6.57 -9.81 1.48
C PHE A 157 6.92 -10.50 0.16
N PRO A 158 5.98 -10.52 -0.81
CA PRO A 158 6.26 -11.14 -2.11
C PRO A 158 7.42 -10.47 -2.84
N ASP A 159 7.58 -9.17 -2.64
CA ASP A 159 8.59 -8.37 -3.30
C ASP A 159 8.89 -7.09 -2.49
N PRO A 160 10.07 -6.48 -2.70
CA PRO A 160 10.47 -5.24 -2.05
C PRO A 160 9.61 -4.02 -2.40
N HIS A 161 8.85 -4.05 -3.50
CA HIS A 161 7.98 -2.93 -3.87
C HIS A 161 6.74 -2.91 -2.96
N MET A 162 6.07 -4.05 -2.79
CA MET A 162 4.95 -4.21 -1.87
C MET A 162 5.37 -4.00 -0.41
N PHE A 163 6.59 -4.42 -0.06
CA PHE A 163 7.18 -4.17 1.26
C PHE A 163 7.33 -2.66 1.53
N SER A 164 8.04 -1.94 0.66
CA SER A 164 8.28 -0.51 0.85
C SER A 164 6.98 0.29 0.75
N TYR A 165 6.04 -0.14 -0.10
CA TYR A 165 4.71 0.44 -0.14
C TYR A 165 4.02 0.38 1.23
N TYR A 166 3.99 -0.81 1.83
CA TYR A 166 3.40 -1.02 3.15
C TYR A 166 4.11 -0.21 4.25
N MET A 167 5.45 -0.17 4.24
CA MET A 167 6.25 0.62 5.17
C MET A 167 5.98 2.11 5.01
N GLY A 168 6.05 2.62 3.78
CA GLY A 168 5.77 4.01 3.42
C GLY A 168 4.43 4.49 3.97
N MET A 169 3.36 3.70 3.82
CA MET A 169 2.05 4.06 4.35
C MET A 169 2.00 4.16 5.88
N LEU A 170 2.85 3.44 6.62
CA LEU A 170 2.87 3.42 8.10
C LEU A 170 3.91 4.34 8.73
N ILE A 171 4.92 4.80 7.97
CA ILE A 171 5.92 5.76 8.45
C ILE A 171 5.26 7.01 9.05
N PRO A 172 4.31 7.70 8.38
CA PRO A 172 3.66 8.88 8.97
C PRO A 172 2.96 8.59 10.30
N PHE A 173 2.29 7.45 10.42
CA PHE A 173 1.61 7.06 11.66
C PHE A 173 2.59 6.76 12.79
N SER A 174 3.72 6.12 12.50
CA SER A 174 4.78 5.89 13.49
C SER A 174 5.33 7.20 14.05
N ILE A 175 5.54 8.20 13.18
CA ILE A 175 6.03 9.53 13.55
C ILE A 175 4.98 10.30 14.37
N ALA A 176 3.71 10.25 13.96
CA ALA A 176 2.62 10.86 14.72
C ALA A 176 2.44 10.21 16.10
N LEU A 177 2.56 8.89 16.22
CA LEU A 177 2.54 8.20 17.51
C LEU A 177 3.74 8.57 18.38
N TRP A 178 4.94 8.66 17.80
CA TRP A 178 6.15 9.11 18.49
C TRP A 178 6.00 10.52 19.06
N THR A 179 5.57 11.46 18.23
CA THR A 179 5.46 12.88 18.61
C THR A 179 4.36 13.16 19.62
N THR A 180 3.30 12.34 19.65
CA THR A 180 2.15 12.49 20.56
C THR A 180 2.19 11.58 21.78
N SER A 181 3.14 10.64 21.88
CA SER A 181 3.24 9.73 23.04
C SER A 181 4.11 10.31 24.14
N SER A 182 3.63 10.23 25.38
CA SER A 182 4.44 10.45 26.59
C SER A 182 5.10 9.15 27.06
N SER A 183 4.33 8.08 27.27
CA SER A 183 4.81 6.84 27.92
C SER A 183 5.64 5.91 27.02
N TYR A 184 5.37 5.89 25.70
CA TYR A 184 6.00 4.94 24.76
C TYR A 184 6.81 5.65 23.67
N LYS A 185 7.27 6.86 23.96
CA LYS A 185 7.98 7.72 23.01
C LYS A 185 9.20 7.03 22.39
N LYS A 186 10.05 6.39 23.21
CA LYS A 186 11.25 5.69 22.73
C LYS A 186 10.92 4.53 21.79
N LEU A 187 9.87 3.77 22.12
CA LEU A 187 9.41 2.65 21.28
C LEU A 187 8.99 3.15 19.89
N PHE A 188 8.13 4.16 19.83
CA PHE A 188 7.67 4.68 18.53
C PHE A 188 8.77 5.39 17.74
N PHE A 189 9.76 6.01 18.42
CA PHE A 189 10.96 6.52 17.75
C PHE A 189 11.72 5.39 17.06
N VAL A 190 12.01 4.30 17.78
CA VAL A 190 12.68 3.12 17.22
C VAL A 190 11.87 2.52 16.08
N SER A 191 10.54 2.41 16.23
CA SER A 191 9.64 1.99 15.15
C SER A 191 9.79 2.85 13.90
N SER A 192 9.73 4.19 14.04
CA SER A 192 9.91 5.10 12.90
C SER A 192 11.27 4.91 12.23
N SER A 193 12.35 4.79 13.00
CA SER A 193 13.69 4.55 12.47
C SER A 193 13.78 3.22 11.72
N LEU A 194 13.26 2.12 12.29
CA LEU A 194 13.25 0.81 11.64
C LEU A 194 12.49 0.84 10.31
N LEU A 195 11.28 1.43 10.30
CA LEU A 195 10.46 1.53 9.10
C LEU A 195 11.18 2.33 8.00
N ILE A 196 11.75 3.49 8.33
CA ILE A 196 12.47 4.34 7.36
C ILE A 196 13.72 3.61 6.82
N ILE A 197 14.52 2.99 7.69
CA ILE A 197 15.72 2.27 7.27
C ILE A 197 15.34 1.10 6.36
N ALA A 198 14.35 0.29 6.75
CA ALA A 198 13.92 -0.85 5.95
C ALA A 198 13.34 -0.41 4.59
N ASP A 199 12.58 0.69 4.55
CA ASP A 199 12.08 1.27 3.31
C ASP A 199 13.22 1.70 2.38
N ILE A 200 14.24 2.36 2.92
CA ILE A 200 15.44 2.75 2.16
C ILE A 200 16.16 1.53 1.59
N LEU A 201 16.37 0.49 2.41
CA LEU A 201 17.04 -0.75 2.03
C LEU A 201 16.23 -1.63 1.06
N SER A 202 14.96 -1.29 0.79
CA SER A 202 14.18 -1.93 -0.26
C SER A 202 14.64 -1.53 -1.67
N PHE A 203 15.41 -0.45 -1.81
CA PHE A 203 15.84 0.12 -3.10
C PHE A 203 14.68 0.38 -4.09
N THR A 204 13.48 0.63 -3.57
CA THR A 204 12.28 0.93 -4.34
C THR A 204 12.17 2.42 -4.60
N ARG A 205 12.49 2.83 -5.83
CA ARG A 205 12.49 4.22 -6.31
C ARG A 205 11.14 4.93 -6.14
N GLY A 206 10.05 4.22 -6.46
CA GLY A 206 8.69 4.74 -6.27
C GLY A 206 8.39 5.11 -4.82
N SER A 207 9.00 4.41 -3.85
CA SER A 207 8.83 4.69 -2.42
C SER A 207 9.42 6.05 -2.03
N TYR A 208 10.60 6.39 -2.57
CA TYR A 208 11.27 7.66 -2.26
C TYR A 208 10.45 8.85 -2.73
N VAL A 209 9.96 8.81 -3.97
CA VAL A 209 9.11 9.87 -4.53
C VAL A 209 7.82 9.97 -3.72
N ALA A 210 7.18 8.84 -3.42
CA ALA A 210 5.94 8.81 -2.65
C ALA A 210 6.12 9.38 -1.22
N LEU A 211 7.20 9.03 -0.52
CA LEU A 211 7.53 9.57 0.81
C LEU A 211 7.74 11.08 0.78
N ILE A 212 8.49 11.59 -0.20
CA ILE A 212 8.70 13.02 -0.38
C ILE A 212 7.37 13.73 -0.60
N SER A 213 6.53 13.23 -1.52
CA SER A 213 5.20 13.78 -1.76
C SER A 213 4.31 13.75 -0.51
N GLY A 214 4.35 12.67 0.26
CA GLY A 214 3.62 12.54 1.51
C GLY A 214 4.07 13.52 2.58
N CYS A 215 5.37 13.79 2.70
CA CYS A 215 5.90 14.82 3.59
C CYS A 215 5.44 16.21 3.14
N LEU A 216 5.59 16.55 1.86
CA LEU A 216 5.18 17.85 1.31
C LEU A 216 3.70 18.14 1.52
N MET A 217 2.83 17.14 1.29
CA MET A 217 1.38 17.29 1.47
C MET A 217 0.98 17.50 2.95
N ALA A 218 1.77 16.99 3.90
CA ALA A 218 1.51 17.16 5.33
C ALA A 218 2.02 18.50 5.88
N LEU A 219 2.97 19.17 5.21
CA LEU A 219 3.59 20.41 5.70
C LEU A 219 2.60 21.53 6.04
N PRO A 220 1.54 21.81 5.26
CA PRO A 220 0.58 22.86 5.58
C PRO A 220 -0.19 22.64 6.89
N PHE A 221 -0.24 21.38 7.35
CA PHE A 221 -0.93 20.95 8.57
C PHE A 221 0.03 20.70 9.74
N ALA A 222 1.34 20.81 9.49
CA ALA A 222 2.36 20.66 10.52
C ALA A 222 2.53 21.94 11.33
N THR A 223 2.84 21.81 12.63
CA THR A 223 3.22 22.98 13.44
C THR A 223 4.51 23.61 12.89
N LYS A 224 4.72 24.93 13.09
CA LYS A 224 5.94 25.62 12.64
C LYS A 224 7.23 24.90 13.08
N HIS A 225 7.24 24.37 14.31
CA HIS A 225 8.38 23.59 14.82
C HIS A 225 8.53 22.24 14.13
N ALA A 226 7.43 21.53 13.88
CA ALA A 226 7.46 20.26 13.15
C ALA A 226 7.91 20.47 11.69
N ALA A 227 7.39 21.48 11.01
CA ALA A 227 7.79 21.84 9.65
C ALA A 227 9.28 22.17 9.56
N LYS A 228 9.82 22.99 10.48
CA LYS A 228 11.26 23.28 10.54
C LYS A 228 12.10 22.01 10.72
N ARG A 229 11.67 21.09 11.59
CA ARG A 229 12.36 19.81 11.80
C ARG A 229 12.30 18.89 10.58
N LEU A 230 11.16 18.83 9.90
CA LEU A 230 11.00 18.06 8.67
C LEU A 230 11.88 18.62 7.55
N ILE A 231 11.89 19.95 7.37
CA ILE A 231 12.76 20.61 6.40
C ILE A 231 14.23 20.34 6.75
N PHE A 232 14.63 20.51 8.01
CA PHE A 232 15.99 20.21 8.44
C PHE A 232 16.37 18.75 8.20
N ALA A 233 15.49 17.80 8.55
CA ALA A 233 15.72 16.38 8.32
C ALA A 233 15.81 16.05 6.82
N ALA A 234 14.95 16.64 6.00
CA ALA A 234 14.99 16.49 4.55
C ALA A 234 16.28 17.08 3.96
N THR A 235 16.68 18.28 4.37
CA THR A 235 17.95 18.89 3.95
C THR A 235 19.14 18.06 4.39
N PHE A 236 19.15 17.56 5.63
CA PHE A 236 20.22 16.71 6.14
C PHE A 236 20.30 15.38 5.39
N LEU A 237 19.17 14.72 5.15
CA LEU A 237 19.12 13.50 4.34
C LEU A 237 19.59 13.76 2.91
N SER A 238 19.17 14.85 2.26
CA SER A 238 19.65 15.25 0.94
C SER A 238 21.16 15.51 0.95
N ILE A 239 21.70 16.18 1.97
CA ILE A 239 23.15 16.41 2.08
C ILE A 239 23.88 15.07 2.23
N LEU A 240 23.44 14.18 3.11
CA LEU A 240 24.02 12.83 3.24
C LEU A 240 23.96 12.06 1.92
N PHE A 241 22.88 12.23 1.17
CA PHE A 241 22.66 11.62 -0.12
C PHE A 241 23.68 12.09 -1.17
N PHE A 242 23.89 13.40 -1.25
CA PHE A 242 24.83 14.03 -2.19
C PHE A 242 26.28 13.93 -1.72
N ALA A 243 26.54 13.81 -0.42
CA ALA A 243 27.87 13.63 0.14
C ALA A 243 28.44 12.22 -0.12
N ILE A 244 27.59 11.25 -0.45
CA ILE A 244 28.01 9.89 -0.84
C ILE A 244 27.53 9.59 -2.27
N PRO A 245 28.08 10.27 -3.29
CA PRO A 245 27.56 10.25 -4.66
C PRO A 245 27.62 8.86 -5.33
N HIS A 246 28.38 7.90 -4.77
CA HIS A 246 28.51 6.53 -5.27
C HIS A 246 27.89 5.46 -4.36
N SER A 247 27.03 5.83 -3.40
CA SER A 247 26.29 4.80 -2.66
C SER A 247 25.26 4.11 -3.57
N PRO A 248 24.96 2.82 -3.35
CA PRO A 248 23.88 2.15 -4.08
C PRO A 248 22.54 2.88 -3.95
N ILE A 249 22.31 3.55 -2.81
CA ILE A 249 21.09 4.32 -2.58
C ILE A 249 21.09 5.60 -3.44
N SER A 250 22.23 6.33 -3.50
CA SER A 250 22.38 7.56 -4.30
C SER A 250 22.06 7.35 -5.78
N GLN A 251 22.62 6.28 -6.33
CA GLN A 251 22.43 5.88 -7.71
C GLN A 251 21.01 5.45 -8.00
N ARG A 252 20.38 4.68 -7.09
CA ARG A 252 19.00 4.23 -7.26
C ARG A 252 18.03 5.40 -7.29
N PHE A 253 18.17 6.39 -6.42
CA PHE A 253 17.34 7.59 -6.50
C PHE A 253 17.58 8.37 -7.79
N ALA A 254 18.83 8.60 -8.20
CA ALA A 254 19.15 9.33 -9.43
C ALA A 254 18.53 8.65 -10.66
N SER A 255 18.62 7.31 -10.73
CA SER A 255 18.00 6.52 -11.81
C SER A 255 16.46 6.60 -11.83
N SER A 256 15.82 7.08 -10.75
CA SER A 256 14.35 7.28 -10.74
C SER A 256 13.93 8.34 -11.75
N PHE A 257 14.83 9.29 -12.05
CA PHE A 257 14.59 10.40 -12.98
C PHE A 257 15.26 10.19 -14.34
N ASN A 258 15.89 9.04 -14.57
CA ASN A 258 16.45 8.68 -15.87
C ASN A 258 15.37 7.97 -16.72
N PRO A 259 14.89 8.56 -17.82
CA PRO A 259 13.89 7.92 -18.69
C PRO A 259 14.44 6.67 -19.41
N ASP A 260 15.75 6.63 -19.64
CA ASP A 260 16.44 5.56 -20.38
C ASP A 260 16.80 4.36 -19.50
N GLU A 261 16.51 4.44 -18.20
CA GLU A 261 16.66 3.32 -17.29
C GLU A 261 15.63 2.24 -17.64
N GLY A 262 16.07 1.00 -17.92
CA GLY A 262 15.24 -0.03 -18.54
C GLY A 262 13.87 -0.24 -17.89
N SER A 263 13.79 -0.21 -16.54
CA SER A 263 12.53 -0.34 -15.81
C SER A 263 11.56 0.85 -15.98
N ASN A 264 12.06 2.05 -16.28
CA ASN A 264 11.20 3.21 -16.60
C ASN A 264 10.70 3.13 -18.04
N THR A 265 11.56 2.74 -18.99
CA THR A 265 11.18 2.49 -20.38
C THR A 265 10.12 1.39 -20.49
N GLU A 266 10.29 0.29 -19.77
CA GLU A 266 9.29 -0.80 -19.68
C GLU A 266 7.94 -0.29 -19.16
N ARG A 267 7.93 0.53 -18.10
CA ARG A 267 6.69 1.14 -17.58
C ARG A 267 6.01 2.04 -18.61
N MET A 268 6.77 2.87 -19.32
CA MET A 268 6.21 3.72 -20.37
C MET A 268 5.53 2.88 -21.47
N ASN A 269 6.17 1.80 -21.91
CA ASN A 269 5.59 0.87 -22.88
C ASN A 269 4.33 0.18 -22.32
N ASN A 270 4.34 -0.22 -21.04
CA ASN A 270 3.17 -0.82 -20.38
C ASN A 270 2.01 0.17 -20.27
N TRP A 271 2.29 1.45 -20.02
CA TRP A 271 1.26 2.49 -19.95
C TRP A 271 0.64 2.77 -21.31
N GLN A 272 1.44 2.82 -22.38
CA GLN A 272 0.94 2.96 -23.75
C GLN A 272 0.03 1.78 -24.14
N GLN A 273 0.43 0.56 -23.80
CA GLN A 273 -0.40 -0.64 -24.01
C GLN A 273 -1.69 -0.63 -23.17
N ALA A 274 -1.62 -0.19 -21.91
CA ALA A 274 -2.82 -0.03 -21.10
C ALA A 274 -3.77 1.00 -21.71
N LEU A 275 -3.23 2.12 -22.21
CA LEU A 275 -4.03 3.18 -22.83
C LEU A 275 -4.72 2.70 -24.11
N SER A 276 -4.04 1.91 -24.96
CA SER A 276 -4.66 1.34 -26.15
C SER A 276 -5.80 0.38 -25.82
N ILE A 277 -5.65 -0.45 -24.78
CA ILE A 277 -6.72 -1.31 -24.26
C ILE A 277 -7.91 -0.48 -23.78
N ILE A 278 -7.66 0.58 -23.00
CA ILE A 278 -8.70 1.46 -22.43
C ILE A 278 -9.49 2.16 -23.54
N VAL A 279 -8.80 2.71 -24.55
CA VAL A 279 -9.44 3.39 -25.69
C VAL A 279 -10.32 2.41 -26.48
N ALA A 280 -9.83 1.19 -26.71
CA ALA A 280 -10.60 0.16 -27.41
C ALA A 280 -11.76 -0.40 -26.56
N ASN A 281 -11.64 -0.41 -25.23
CA ASN A 281 -12.61 -1.00 -24.32
C ASN A 281 -12.92 -0.07 -23.13
N PRO A 282 -13.67 1.03 -23.32
CA PRO A 282 -13.94 2.00 -22.25
C PRO A 282 -14.69 1.43 -21.04
N MET A 283 -15.44 0.34 -21.25
CA MET A 283 -16.17 -0.42 -20.21
C MET A 283 -15.29 -1.45 -19.48
N GLY A 284 -14.03 -1.59 -19.91
CA GLY A 284 -13.07 -2.56 -19.41
C GLY A 284 -13.13 -3.90 -20.16
N ILE A 285 -12.05 -4.67 -20.04
CA ILE A 285 -11.91 -6.03 -20.62
C ILE A 285 -12.22 -7.15 -19.60
N GLY A 286 -12.74 -6.77 -18.43
CA GLY A 286 -13.06 -7.67 -17.34
C GLY A 286 -11.93 -7.88 -16.34
N ILE A 287 -12.32 -7.86 -15.05
CA ILE A 287 -11.41 -8.05 -13.92
C ILE A 287 -10.48 -9.24 -14.13
N GLY A 288 -9.16 -9.05 -14.02
CA GLY A 288 -8.20 -10.13 -14.18
C GLY A 288 -7.81 -10.55 -15.59
N ASN A 289 -8.29 -9.87 -16.62
CA ASN A 289 -7.97 -10.20 -18.01
C ASN A 289 -6.83 -9.35 -18.61
N TYR A 290 -6.25 -8.38 -17.90
CA TYR A 290 -5.19 -7.52 -18.44
C TYR A 290 -4.03 -8.30 -19.07
N SER A 291 -3.44 -9.23 -18.30
CA SER A 291 -2.35 -10.08 -18.79
C SER A 291 -2.73 -10.87 -20.06
N LEU A 292 -3.99 -11.31 -20.18
CA LEU A 292 -4.47 -12.10 -21.32
C LEU A 292 -4.67 -11.23 -22.57
N ALA A 293 -5.13 -9.98 -22.39
CA ALA A 293 -5.26 -9.02 -23.48
C ALA A 293 -3.90 -8.61 -24.06
N ILE A 294 -2.86 -8.55 -23.23
CA ILE A 294 -1.49 -8.28 -23.69
C ILE A 294 -0.86 -9.52 -24.35
N ASN A 295 -1.04 -10.70 -23.76
CA ASN A 295 -0.52 -11.95 -24.30
C ASN A 295 -1.57 -13.07 -24.16
N PRO A 296 -2.26 -13.45 -25.25
CA PRO A 296 -3.30 -14.48 -25.24
C PRO A 296 -2.82 -15.87 -24.77
N ASN A 297 -1.53 -16.16 -24.90
CA ASN A 297 -0.94 -17.45 -24.54
C ASN A 297 -0.37 -17.46 -23.11
N VAL A 298 -0.58 -16.40 -22.34
CA VAL A 298 0.04 -16.25 -21.02
C VAL A 298 -0.57 -17.19 -19.98
N ALA A 299 0.29 -17.86 -19.21
CA ALA A 299 -0.14 -18.64 -18.07
C ALA A 299 -0.77 -17.76 -16.97
N TYR A 300 -1.72 -18.33 -16.23
CA TYR A 300 -2.36 -17.65 -15.09
C TYR A 300 -1.32 -17.24 -14.03
N ARG A 301 -1.45 -16.01 -13.51
CA ARG A 301 -0.54 -15.34 -12.54
C ARG A 301 0.82 -14.92 -13.07
N THR A 302 1.07 -14.98 -14.37
CA THR A 302 2.24 -14.29 -14.93
C THR A 302 2.11 -12.79 -14.62
N PRO A 303 3.15 -12.14 -14.05
CA PRO A 303 3.05 -10.78 -13.51
C PRO A 303 3.08 -9.71 -14.60
N ILE A 304 2.11 -9.73 -15.52
CA ILE A 304 1.92 -8.71 -16.56
C ILE A 304 0.85 -7.73 -16.08
N TYR A 305 1.27 -6.48 -15.85
CA TYR A 305 0.44 -5.39 -15.34
C TYR A 305 0.85 -4.08 -15.99
N ALA A 306 -0.04 -3.07 -15.94
CA ALA A 306 0.32 -1.73 -16.36
C ALA A 306 1.41 -1.10 -15.47
N HIS A 307 1.62 -1.63 -14.25
CA HIS A 307 2.44 -0.99 -13.21
C HIS A 307 1.96 0.45 -12.94
N ASN A 308 0.64 0.64 -12.99
CA ASN A 308 -0.05 1.87 -12.63
C ASN A 308 -1.47 1.46 -12.27
N LEU A 309 -1.82 1.62 -10.99
CA LEU A 309 -3.10 1.20 -10.44
C LEU A 309 -4.29 1.77 -11.20
N TYR A 310 -4.20 3.05 -11.58
CA TYR A 310 -5.30 3.74 -12.24
C TYR A 310 -5.54 3.19 -13.64
N LEU A 311 -4.45 2.93 -14.38
CA LEU A 311 -4.53 2.30 -15.71
C LEU A 311 -4.99 0.84 -15.62
N ASP A 312 -4.54 0.08 -14.62
CA ASP A 312 -5.00 -1.30 -14.41
C ASP A 312 -6.50 -1.34 -14.09
N ILE A 313 -7.00 -0.44 -13.22
CA ILE A 313 -8.44 -0.32 -12.94
C ILE A 313 -9.19 0.09 -14.22
N ALA A 314 -8.69 1.07 -14.98
CA ALA A 314 -9.31 1.53 -16.21
C ALA A 314 -9.43 0.40 -17.24
N ALA A 315 -8.34 -0.31 -17.47
CA ALA A 315 -8.27 -1.38 -18.46
C ALA A 315 -9.15 -2.56 -18.05
N GLU A 316 -9.05 -3.04 -16.80
CA GLU A 316 -9.81 -4.23 -16.37
C GLU A 316 -11.28 -3.92 -16.06
N LEU A 317 -11.58 -2.81 -15.38
CA LEU A 317 -12.90 -2.51 -14.80
C LEU A 317 -13.65 -1.37 -15.50
N GLY A 318 -13.00 -0.65 -16.42
CA GLY A 318 -13.56 0.47 -17.17
C GLY A 318 -13.33 1.84 -16.52
N VAL A 319 -13.50 2.89 -17.33
CA VAL A 319 -13.24 4.29 -16.92
C VAL A 319 -14.15 4.74 -15.77
N ALA A 320 -15.40 4.24 -15.74
CA ALA A 320 -16.32 4.51 -14.64
C ALA A 320 -15.78 4.00 -13.28
N ALA A 321 -15.12 2.84 -13.25
CA ALA A 321 -14.54 2.29 -12.03
C ALA A 321 -13.38 3.15 -11.51
N VAL A 322 -12.57 3.73 -12.41
CA VAL A 322 -11.52 4.68 -12.06
C VAL A 322 -12.11 5.93 -11.43
N ALA A 323 -13.19 6.48 -12.00
CA ALA A 323 -13.85 7.66 -11.45
C ALA A 323 -14.36 7.40 -10.02
N ILE A 324 -14.96 6.23 -9.77
CA ILE A 324 -15.37 5.83 -8.42
C ILE A 324 -14.14 5.65 -7.50
N PHE A 325 -13.06 5.05 -7.98
CA PHE A 325 -11.84 4.89 -7.18
C PHE A 325 -11.20 6.25 -6.82
N ILE A 326 -11.17 7.20 -7.76
CA ILE A 326 -10.73 8.59 -7.49
C ILE A 326 -11.66 9.25 -6.47
N ALA A 327 -12.97 9.02 -6.54
CA ALA A 327 -13.92 9.53 -5.55
C ALA A 327 -13.66 8.94 -4.14
N ILE A 328 -13.30 7.65 -4.04
CA ILE A 328 -12.88 7.01 -2.78
C ILE A 328 -11.63 7.71 -2.22
N LEU A 329 -10.61 7.92 -3.05
CA LEU A 329 -9.39 8.63 -2.64
C LEU A 329 -9.71 10.05 -2.18
N TYR A 330 -10.47 10.81 -2.99
CA TYR A 330 -10.88 12.17 -2.67
C TYR A 330 -11.62 12.27 -1.34
N LEU A 331 -12.58 11.37 -1.09
CA LEU A 331 -13.33 11.37 0.17
C LEU A 331 -12.44 11.02 1.36
N THR A 332 -11.50 10.08 1.18
CA THR A 332 -10.48 9.74 2.19
C THR A 332 -9.64 10.97 2.55
N PHE A 333 -9.10 11.66 1.53
CA PHE A 333 -8.32 12.89 1.71
C PHE A 333 -9.15 13.98 2.39
N SER A 334 -10.37 14.22 1.94
CA SER A 334 -11.26 15.24 2.49
C SER A 334 -11.51 15.02 3.99
N ASN A 335 -11.80 13.77 4.38
CA ASN A 335 -12.03 13.41 5.78
C ASN A 335 -10.76 13.57 6.64
N PHE A 336 -9.58 13.25 6.11
CA PHE A 336 -8.31 13.45 6.80
C PHE A 336 -7.93 14.93 6.92
N ILE A 337 -8.14 15.74 5.88
CA ILE A 337 -7.84 17.18 5.89
C ILE A 337 -8.69 17.90 6.92
N LYS A 338 -9.99 17.58 7.00
CA LYS A 338 -10.89 18.20 7.97
C LYS A 338 -10.46 17.89 9.41
N ALA A 339 -10.26 16.62 9.73
CA ALA A 339 -9.87 16.19 11.08
C ALA A 339 -8.38 16.48 11.42
N GLY A 340 -7.53 16.66 10.40
CA GLY A 340 -6.11 16.96 10.54
C GLY A 340 -5.81 18.31 11.19
N LYS A 341 -6.78 19.24 11.17
CA LYS A 341 -6.66 20.54 11.86
C LYS A 341 -6.51 20.40 13.38
N GLU A 342 -7.04 19.32 13.94
CA GLU A 342 -7.12 19.14 15.40
C GLU A 342 -6.21 18.03 15.92
N ASN A 343 -5.83 17.06 15.08
CA ASN A 343 -5.15 15.86 15.55
C ASN A 343 -4.10 15.33 14.55
N ALA A 344 -2.86 15.21 15.04
CA ALA A 344 -1.69 14.79 14.27
C ALA A 344 -1.81 13.39 13.64
N LEU A 345 -2.63 12.49 14.19
CA LEU A 345 -2.89 11.17 13.59
C LEU A 345 -3.64 11.29 12.25
N PHE A 346 -4.53 12.28 12.09
CA PHE A 346 -5.21 12.51 10.81
C PHE A 346 -4.28 13.22 9.81
N VAL A 347 -3.34 14.07 10.27
CA VAL A 347 -2.27 14.60 9.42
C VAL A 347 -1.38 13.48 8.87
N ALA A 348 -1.05 12.49 9.71
CA ALA A 348 -0.38 11.27 9.24
C ALA A 348 -1.21 10.51 8.19
N GLY A 349 -2.54 10.50 8.33
CA GLY A 349 -3.47 9.98 7.32
C GLY A 349 -3.38 10.69 5.97
N ILE A 350 -3.26 12.03 5.96
CA ILE A 350 -3.02 12.81 4.72
C ILE A 350 -1.73 12.32 4.05
N SER A 351 -0.64 12.28 4.81
CA SER A 351 0.67 11.85 4.32
C SER A 351 0.67 10.42 3.78
N SER A 352 0.09 9.48 4.53
CA SER A 352 -0.04 8.07 4.15
C SER A 352 -0.87 7.90 2.87
N MET A 353 -1.98 8.64 2.76
CA MET A 353 -2.83 8.56 1.58
C MET A 353 -2.15 9.16 0.34
N THR A 354 -1.35 10.21 0.50
CA THR A 354 -0.50 10.74 -0.59
C THR A 354 0.55 9.73 -1.02
N ILE A 355 1.22 9.07 -0.06
CA ILE A 355 2.19 8.01 -0.37
C ILE A 355 1.52 6.92 -1.20
N PHE A 356 0.34 6.45 -0.80
CA PHE A 356 -0.40 5.48 -1.59
C PHE A 356 -0.76 6.01 -2.97
N ALA A 357 -1.35 7.21 -3.08
CA ALA A 357 -1.81 7.73 -4.36
C ALA A 357 -0.66 7.92 -5.37
N VAL A 358 0.51 8.38 -4.90
CA VAL A 358 1.70 8.60 -5.72
C VAL A 358 2.40 7.28 -6.05
N HIS A 359 2.57 6.39 -5.09
CA HIS A 359 3.20 5.08 -5.35
C HIS A 359 2.36 4.22 -6.31
N SER A 360 1.03 4.37 -6.27
CA SER A 360 0.08 3.77 -7.21
C SER A 360 0.26 4.21 -8.68
N LEU A 361 1.01 5.28 -8.97
CA LEU A 361 1.34 5.67 -10.35
C LEU A 361 2.34 4.71 -10.99
N VAL A 362 3.15 4.01 -10.19
CA VAL A 362 4.25 3.17 -10.67
C VAL A 362 4.19 1.73 -10.15
N GLU A 363 3.17 1.40 -9.36
CA GLU A 363 2.89 0.09 -8.79
C GLU A 363 1.37 -0.21 -8.74
N THR A 364 1.02 -1.49 -8.65
CA THR A 364 -0.39 -1.95 -8.68
C THR A 364 -0.75 -2.72 -7.40
N PRO A 365 -1.17 -2.03 -6.31
CA PRO A 365 -1.44 -2.66 -5.02
C PRO A 365 -2.84 -3.29 -4.90
N LEU A 366 -3.74 -3.14 -5.89
CA LEU A 366 -5.14 -3.60 -5.79
C LEU A 366 -5.25 -5.09 -5.43
N TYR A 367 -4.35 -5.91 -5.95
CA TYR A 367 -4.34 -7.35 -5.72
C TYR A 367 -3.28 -7.78 -4.69
N SER A 368 -2.71 -6.82 -3.95
CA SER A 368 -1.80 -7.07 -2.84
C SER A 368 -2.59 -7.29 -1.56
N VAL A 369 -2.40 -8.44 -0.93
CA VAL A 369 -3.05 -8.75 0.36
C VAL A 369 -2.63 -7.75 1.44
N HIS A 370 -1.37 -7.31 1.44
CA HIS A 370 -0.84 -6.42 2.46
C HIS A 370 -1.31 -4.98 2.26
N VAL A 371 -1.11 -4.44 1.05
CA VAL A 371 -1.34 -3.02 0.77
C VAL A 371 -2.83 -2.70 0.63
N LEU A 372 -3.63 -3.53 -0.05
CA LEU A 372 -5.08 -3.31 -0.14
C LEU A 372 -5.72 -3.34 1.26
N THR A 373 -5.35 -4.33 2.09
CA THR A 373 -5.85 -4.42 3.47
C THR A 373 -5.52 -3.17 4.27
N LEU A 374 -4.27 -2.70 4.19
CA LEU A 374 -3.85 -1.48 4.89
C LEU A 374 -4.59 -0.23 4.37
N PHE A 375 -4.76 -0.11 3.06
CA PHE A 375 -5.54 0.97 2.45
C PHE A 375 -6.99 0.97 2.97
N LEU A 376 -7.66 -0.19 3.02
CA LEU A 376 -9.04 -0.30 3.52
C LEU A 376 -9.14 0.07 5.01
N ILE A 377 -8.16 -0.31 5.83
CA ILE A 377 -8.10 0.08 7.25
C ILE A 377 -7.93 1.59 7.40
N ILE A 378 -7.04 2.21 6.61
CA ILE A 378 -6.81 3.66 6.64
C ILE A 378 -8.01 4.44 6.09
N ALA A 379 -8.66 3.96 5.04
CA ALA A 379 -9.90 4.50 4.51
C ALA A 379 -11.03 4.46 5.56
N ALA A 380 -11.12 3.37 6.32
CA ALA A 380 -12.06 3.26 7.43
C ALA A 380 -11.74 4.23 8.57
N PHE A 381 -10.45 4.41 8.90
CA PHE A 381 -10.02 5.42 9.86
C PHE A 381 -10.43 6.84 9.43
N ALA A 382 -10.26 7.17 8.15
CA ALA A 382 -10.73 8.44 7.60
C ALA A 382 -12.25 8.59 7.73
N ALA A 383 -13.03 7.58 7.36
CA ALA A 383 -14.50 7.63 7.46
C ALA A 383 -15.02 7.75 8.91
N ALA A 384 -14.27 7.21 9.88
CA ALA A 384 -14.57 7.37 11.31
C ALA A 384 -14.36 8.81 11.82
N SER A 385 -13.59 9.65 11.11
CA SER A 385 -13.29 11.03 11.52
C SER A 385 -14.54 11.91 11.69
N GLN A 386 -15.61 11.64 10.93
CA GLN A 386 -16.87 12.40 11.00
C GLN A 386 -17.57 12.35 12.37
N LYS A 387 -17.25 11.35 13.23
CA LYS A 387 -17.74 11.30 14.62
C LYS A 387 -16.92 12.17 15.56
N TYR A 388 -15.68 12.51 15.20
CA TYR A 388 -14.84 13.41 15.99
C TYR A 388 -15.34 14.85 15.91
N GLU A 389 -15.82 15.29 14.74
CA GLU A 389 -16.40 16.63 14.52
C GLU A 389 -17.66 16.87 15.38
N LYS A 390 -18.61 15.91 15.40
CA LYS A 390 -19.88 16.05 16.15
C LYS A 390 -19.76 16.16 17.68
N THR A 391 -18.58 15.97 18.24
CA THR A 391 -18.34 16.08 19.70
C THR A 391 -17.56 17.33 20.08
N ALA A 392 -17.11 18.13 19.11
CA ALA A 392 -16.48 19.43 19.36
C ALA A 392 -17.49 20.58 19.36
N ASP A 393 -18.68 20.37 18.77
CA ASP A 393 -19.78 21.35 18.70
C ASP A 393 -20.84 21.21 19.81
N ASN A 394 -20.61 20.32 20.80
CA ASN A 394 -21.40 20.17 22.02
C ASN A 394 -20.49 20.33 23.22
#